data_AF-A0A9E5FDI7-F1
#
_entry.id   AF-A0A9E5FDI7-F1
#
_cell.length_a   1.000
_cell.length_b   1.000
_cell.length_c   1.000
_cell.angle_alpha   90.00
_cell.angle_beta   90.00
_cell.angle_gamma   90.00
#
_symmetry.space_group_name_H-M   'P 1'
#
loop_
_entity.id
_entity.type
_entity.pdbx_description
1 polymer ?
#
loop_
_entity_poly.entity_id
_entity_poly.type
_entity_poly.pdbx_seq_one_letter_code
_entity_poly.pdbx_strand_id
1 'polypeptide(L)'
;GQVIAALKIFGEHGISGAFLDLDGHFGNSIDDSRDYCSELNLAIPKGCNINPQGVGREYIAHFKNQLEDLKVRVINYDIGYVVFCHGADSHVDDDRGGQCTTEEWLECSNLFYEWLRDVDSLRGDPIPCSLALFGGYRKDNYDEVLRLHLSDLEQCLQIACQRSLVRLGTQ
;
A
#
# COMPACT_ATOMS: atom_id res chain seq x y z
N GLY A 1 10.08 -0.14 -10.75
CA GLY A 1 9.01 -1.13 -10.92
C GLY A 1 7.66 -0.46 -11.14
N GLN A 2 7.20 0.31 -10.15
CA GLN A 2 5.88 0.97 -10.13
C GLN A 2 5.54 1.73 -11.43
N VAL A 3 6.42 2.65 -11.87
CA VAL A 3 6.22 3.48 -13.09
C VAL A 3 6.07 2.62 -14.34
N ILE A 4 6.93 1.62 -14.54
CA ILE A 4 6.89 0.74 -15.72
C ILE A 4 5.57 -0.05 -15.75
N ALA A 5 5.15 -0.61 -14.61
CA ALA A 5 3.90 -1.35 -14.51
C ALA A 5 2.70 -0.46 -14.83
N ALA A 6 2.65 0.76 -14.27
CA ALA A 6 1.54 1.68 -14.49
C ALA A 6 1.44 2.14 -15.95
N LEU A 7 2.56 2.49 -16.59
CA LEU A 7 2.57 2.89 -17.99
C LEU A 7 2.15 1.74 -18.92
N LYS A 8 2.55 0.51 -18.59
CA LYS A 8 2.12 -0.67 -19.35
C LYS A 8 0.61 -0.89 -19.24
N ILE A 9 0.05 -0.86 -18.03
CA ILE A 9 -1.40 -1.03 -17.80
C ILE A 9 -2.17 0.10 -18.51
N PHE A 10 -1.70 1.34 -18.39
CA PHE A 10 -2.33 2.47 -19.06
C PHE A 10 -2.26 2.37 -20.58
N GLY A 11 -1.11 2.03 -21.15
CA GLY A 11 -0.95 1.90 -22.61
C GLY A 11 -1.76 0.76 -23.21
N GLU A 12 -1.93 -0.35 -22.48
CA GLU A 12 -2.66 -1.53 -22.99
C GLU A 12 -4.16 -1.48 -22.72
N HIS A 13 -4.59 -0.82 -21.64
CA HIS A 13 -5.98 -0.88 -21.18
C HIS A 13 -6.63 0.48 -20.96
N GLY A 14 -5.87 1.59 -21.01
CA GLY A 14 -6.38 2.93 -20.70
C GLY A 14 -6.75 3.11 -19.23
N ILE A 15 -6.25 2.25 -18.33
CA ILE A 15 -6.62 2.23 -16.92
C ILE A 15 -5.56 2.96 -16.10
N SER A 16 -6.01 3.95 -15.32
CA SER A 16 -5.20 4.66 -14.33
C SER A 16 -5.21 3.93 -12.98
N GLY A 17 -4.12 4.04 -12.23
CA GLY A 17 -3.96 3.39 -10.93
C GLY A 17 -3.43 4.29 -9.84
N ALA A 18 -3.50 3.79 -8.60
CA ALA A 18 -2.89 4.42 -7.44
C ALA A 18 -1.92 3.47 -6.72
N PHE A 19 -0.86 4.06 -6.17
CA PHE A 19 0.18 3.38 -5.41
C PHE A 19 0.15 3.96 -4.00
N LEU A 20 0.09 3.07 -3.01
CA LEU A 20 0.12 3.39 -1.59
C LEU A 20 1.43 2.84 -1.05
N ASP A 21 2.43 3.70 -0.95
CA ASP A 21 3.79 3.39 -0.55
C ASP A 21 4.01 3.76 0.91
N LEU A 22 4.10 2.73 1.76
CA LEU A 22 4.25 2.83 3.21
C LEU A 22 5.65 2.38 3.66
N ASP A 23 6.60 2.31 2.73
CA ASP A 23 8.02 2.11 3.02
C ASP A 23 8.57 3.26 3.88
N GLY A 24 9.57 2.95 4.71
CA GLY A 24 10.22 3.96 5.54
C GLY A 24 10.99 5.01 4.73
N HIS A 25 11.36 4.68 3.50
CA HIS A 25 11.97 5.59 2.54
C HIS A 25 10.91 6.24 1.67
N PHE A 26 11.12 7.52 1.37
CA PHE A 26 10.23 8.21 0.45
C PHE A 26 10.32 7.65 -0.98
N GLY A 27 9.22 7.11 -1.49
CA GLY A 27 9.07 6.57 -2.85
C GLY A 27 9.06 7.65 -3.94
N ASN A 28 10.17 8.36 -4.12
CA ASN A 28 10.28 9.48 -5.07
C ASN A 28 10.23 9.06 -6.55
N SER A 29 10.43 7.77 -6.86
CA SER A 29 10.57 7.30 -8.24
C SER A 29 9.39 7.66 -9.15
N ILE A 30 8.15 7.66 -8.62
CA ILE A 30 6.97 8.07 -9.41
C ILE A 30 7.03 9.57 -9.69
N ASP A 31 7.28 10.40 -8.68
CA ASP A 31 7.24 11.85 -8.86
C ASP A 31 8.43 12.36 -9.68
N ASP A 32 9.63 11.82 -9.48
CA ASP A 32 10.83 12.13 -10.28
C ASP A 32 10.64 11.74 -11.76
N SER A 33 9.84 10.71 -12.03
CA SER A 33 9.57 10.28 -13.41
C SER A 33 8.63 11.21 -14.17
N ARG A 34 7.91 12.11 -13.49
CA ARG A 34 6.94 13.01 -14.15
C ARG A 34 7.62 14.01 -15.08
N ASP A 35 8.89 14.34 -14.85
CA ASP A 35 9.62 15.33 -15.65
C ASP A 35 10.00 14.81 -17.05
N TYR A 36 10.10 13.50 -17.22
CA TYR A 36 10.49 12.87 -18.49
C TYR A 36 9.49 11.84 -19.03
N CYS A 37 8.43 11.51 -18.27
CA CYS A 37 7.37 10.61 -18.70
C CYS A 37 6.03 11.36 -18.80
N SER A 38 5.72 11.87 -19.99
CA SER A 38 4.53 12.69 -20.24
C SER A 38 3.20 11.99 -19.95
N GLU A 39 3.14 10.67 -20.12
CA GLU A 39 1.93 9.86 -19.90
C GLU A 39 1.74 9.49 -18.42
N LEU A 40 2.72 9.76 -17.55
CA LEU A 40 2.65 9.33 -16.16
C LEU A 40 1.53 10.01 -15.38
N ASN A 41 1.17 11.25 -15.73
CA ASN A 41 0.01 11.92 -15.13
C ASN A 41 -1.34 11.30 -15.56
N LEU A 42 -1.37 10.53 -16.64
CA LEU A 42 -2.53 9.76 -17.05
C LEU A 42 -2.53 8.39 -16.35
N ALA A 43 -1.40 7.70 -16.34
CA ALA A 43 -1.26 6.38 -15.72
C ALA A 43 -1.38 6.42 -14.17
N ILE A 44 -0.73 7.41 -13.53
CA ILE A 44 -0.76 7.66 -12.09
C ILE A 44 -1.02 9.16 -11.87
N PRO A 45 -2.29 9.61 -11.87
CA PRO A 45 -2.57 11.03 -11.75
C PRO A 45 -2.10 11.62 -10.42
N LYS A 46 -1.98 12.94 -10.34
CA LYS A 46 -1.56 13.61 -9.09
C LYS A 46 -2.48 13.20 -7.93
N GLY A 47 -1.90 12.96 -6.76
CA GLY A 47 -2.62 12.43 -5.59
C GLY A 47 -2.82 10.91 -5.60
N CYS A 48 -2.34 10.17 -6.60
CA CYS A 48 -2.35 8.70 -6.64
C CYS A 48 -0.99 8.06 -6.33
N ASN A 49 -0.03 8.85 -5.86
CA ASN A 49 1.20 8.37 -5.22
C ASN A 49 1.11 8.71 -3.72
N ILE A 50 0.50 7.83 -2.94
CA ILE A 50 0.29 8.01 -1.50
C ILE A 50 1.56 7.60 -0.78
N ASN A 51 2.15 8.53 -0.03
CA ASN A 51 3.32 8.32 0.82
C ASN A 51 3.02 9.00 2.16
N PRO A 52 2.66 8.26 3.23
CA PRO A 52 2.34 8.88 4.50
C PRO A 52 3.56 9.59 5.12
N GLN A 53 3.29 10.53 6.02
CA GLN A 53 4.29 11.45 6.55
C GLN A 53 4.08 11.61 8.06
N GLY A 54 5.14 11.92 8.79
CA GLY A 54 5.12 11.99 10.25
C GLY A 54 5.54 10.68 10.89
N VAL A 55 5.28 10.54 12.19
CA VAL A 55 5.58 9.34 12.98
C VAL A 55 4.38 8.93 13.83
N GLY A 56 4.30 7.65 14.16
CA GLY A 56 3.24 7.02 14.92
C GLY A 56 1.85 7.46 14.49
N ARG A 57 1.12 8.13 15.39
CA ARG A 57 -0.25 8.59 15.13
C ARG A 57 -0.38 9.63 14.03
N GLU A 58 0.63 10.47 13.81
CA GLU A 58 0.62 11.44 12.71
C GLU A 58 0.75 10.73 11.36
N TYR A 59 1.62 9.72 11.29
CA TYR A 59 1.80 8.87 10.11
C TYR A 59 0.49 8.17 9.72
N ILE A 60 -0.16 7.52 10.71
CA ILE A 60 -1.45 6.85 10.52
C ILE A 60 -2.55 7.83 10.11
N ALA A 61 -2.63 8.99 10.76
CA ALA A 61 -3.64 9.99 10.44
C ALA A 61 -3.46 10.55 9.02
N HIS A 62 -2.22 10.77 8.58
CA HIS A 62 -1.94 11.21 7.22
C HIS A 62 -2.34 10.13 6.20
N PHE A 63 -1.96 8.87 6.45
CA PHE A 63 -2.35 7.76 5.59
C PHE A 63 -3.88 7.66 5.46
N LYS A 64 -4.60 7.72 6.58
CA LYS A 64 -6.07 7.68 6.60
C LYS A 64 -6.69 8.81 5.78
N ASN A 65 -6.19 10.04 5.91
CA ASN A 65 -6.71 11.16 5.13
C ASN A 65 -6.50 10.95 3.62
N GLN A 66 -5.32 10.45 3.22
CA GLN A 66 -5.03 10.15 1.82
C GLN A 66 -5.91 9.00 1.27
N LEU A 67 -6.26 8.01 2.10
CA LEU A 67 -7.22 6.97 1.73
C LEU A 67 -8.61 7.55 1.46
N GLU A 68 -9.09 8.49 2.26
CA GLU A 68 -10.39 9.13 2.03
C GLU A 68 -10.41 9.96 0.73
N ASP A 69 -9.32 10.66 0.42
CA ASP A 69 -9.18 11.38 -0.85
C ASP A 69 -9.18 10.42 -2.06
N LEU A 70 -8.46 9.29 -1.94
CA LEU A 70 -8.41 8.27 -2.98
C LEU A 70 -9.77 7.56 -3.16
N LYS A 71 -10.51 7.35 -2.07
CA LYS A 71 -11.81 6.67 -2.06
C LYS A 71 -12.76 7.25 -3.09
N VAL A 72 -12.90 8.58 -3.12
CA VAL A 72 -13.79 9.30 -4.05
C VAL A 72 -13.44 8.99 -5.51
N ARG A 73 -12.15 8.89 -5.81
CA ARG A 73 -11.66 8.65 -7.17
C ARG A 73 -11.85 7.20 -7.60
N VAL A 74 -11.72 6.27 -6.66
CA VAL A 74 -11.98 4.85 -6.94
C VAL A 74 -13.47 4.60 -7.16
N ILE A 75 -14.35 5.12 -6.31
CA ILE A 75 -15.81 4.90 -6.46
C ILE A 75 -16.36 5.54 -7.74
N ASN A 76 -15.71 6.60 -8.25
CA ASN A 76 -16.04 7.25 -9.52
C ASN A 76 -15.37 6.60 -10.74
N TYR A 77 -14.62 5.50 -10.56
CA TYR A 77 -13.91 4.80 -11.63
C TYR A 77 -12.80 5.63 -12.31
N ASP A 78 -12.35 6.73 -11.69
CA ASP A 78 -11.18 7.50 -12.14
C ASP A 78 -9.88 6.73 -11.89
N ILE A 79 -9.91 5.79 -10.94
CA ILE A 79 -8.81 4.89 -10.59
C ILE A 79 -9.33 3.47 -10.61
N GLY A 80 -8.78 2.65 -11.51
CA GLY A 80 -9.25 1.29 -11.77
C GLY A 80 -8.45 0.18 -11.09
N TYR A 81 -7.32 0.51 -10.44
CA TYR A 81 -6.58 -0.44 -9.61
C TYR A 81 -5.77 0.27 -8.53
N VAL A 82 -5.45 -0.46 -7.47
CA VAL A 82 -4.56 0.00 -6.40
C VAL A 82 -3.41 -0.99 -6.18
N VAL A 83 -2.27 -0.45 -5.76
CA VAL A 83 -1.11 -1.24 -5.35
C VAL A 83 -0.70 -0.83 -3.95
N PHE A 84 -0.79 -1.76 -3.00
CA PHE A 84 -0.38 -1.55 -1.62
C PHE A 84 1.05 -2.04 -1.44
N CYS A 85 1.97 -1.09 -1.29
CA CYS A 85 3.40 -1.29 -1.13
C CYS A 85 3.74 -1.10 0.36
N HIS A 86 3.72 -2.18 1.14
CA HIS A 86 3.90 -2.11 2.59
C HIS A 86 5.31 -2.55 2.98
N GLY A 87 6.22 -1.58 3.13
CA GLY A 87 7.60 -1.81 3.56
C GLY A 87 7.70 -1.96 5.07
N ALA A 88 8.43 -2.97 5.54
CA ALA A 88 8.71 -3.20 6.95
C ALA A 88 9.82 -2.28 7.50
N ASP A 89 10.52 -1.54 6.63
CA ASP A 89 11.51 -0.54 7.05
C ASP A 89 10.89 0.75 7.59
N SER A 90 9.57 0.92 7.52
CA SER A 90 8.87 1.94 8.32
C SER A 90 8.71 1.54 9.79
N HIS A 91 9.12 0.33 10.17
CA HIS A 91 9.10 -0.13 11.56
C HIS A 91 10.26 0.47 12.38
N VAL A 92 9.99 0.89 13.63
CA VAL A 92 10.98 1.57 14.51
C VAL A 92 12.26 0.78 14.78
N ASP A 93 12.18 -0.55 14.76
CA ASP A 93 13.34 -1.44 14.95
C ASP A 93 14.14 -1.67 13.65
N ASP A 94 13.73 -1.10 12.51
CA ASP A 94 14.51 -1.23 11.29
C ASP A 94 15.84 -0.48 11.41
N ASP A 95 16.89 -1.08 10.83
CA ASP A 95 18.25 -0.54 10.78
C ASP A 95 18.33 0.86 10.13
N ARG A 96 17.33 1.27 9.34
CA ARG A 96 17.29 2.56 8.65
C ARG A 96 16.44 3.62 9.37
N GLY A 97 15.86 3.28 10.52
CA GLY A 97 14.96 4.13 11.30
C GLY A 97 13.53 4.08 10.77
N GLY A 98 12.56 4.03 11.68
CA GLY A 98 11.14 3.85 11.32
C GLY A 98 10.19 4.92 11.86
N GLN A 99 8.99 4.89 11.31
CA GLN A 99 7.87 5.77 11.62
C GLN A 99 6.86 5.11 12.56
N CYS A 100 6.82 3.78 12.65
CA CYS A 100 5.74 3.05 13.31
C CYS A 100 6.24 1.95 14.26
N THR A 101 5.58 1.77 15.40
CA THR A 101 5.69 0.51 16.17
C THR A 101 5.02 -0.65 15.42
N THR A 102 5.18 -1.88 15.92
CA THR A 102 4.48 -3.05 15.36
C THR A 102 2.97 -2.84 15.32
N GLU A 103 2.38 -2.31 16.39
CA GLU A 103 0.94 -2.04 16.48
C GLU A 103 0.50 -1.00 15.46
N GLU A 104 1.28 0.08 15.31
CA GLU A 104 1.00 1.17 14.37
C GLU A 104 1.15 0.73 12.91
N TRP A 105 2.15 -0.11 12.63
CA TRP A 105 2.38 -0.69 11.31
C TRP A 105 1.21 -1.62 10.93
N LEU A 106 0.79 -2.49 11.85
CA LEU A 106 -0.38 -3.35 11.65
C LEU A 106 -1.71 -2.59 11.60
N GLU A 107 -1.80 -1.43 12.25
CA GLU A 107 -2.96 -0.52 12.13
C GLU A 107 -3.06 0.04 10.72
N CYS A 108 -1.94 0.33 10.05
CA CYS A 108 -1.95 0.72 8.64
C CYS A 108 -2.49 -0.39 7.73
N SER A 109 -2.08 -1.65 7.95
CA SER A 109 -2.67 -2.81 7.26
C SER A 109 -4.18 -2.89 7.47
N ASN A 110 -4.64 -2.79 8.71
CA ASN A 110 -6.06 -2.85 9.05
C ASN A 110 -6.84 -1.74 8.33
N LEU A 111 -6.37 -0.50 8.41
CA LEU A 111 -6.99 0.65 7.73
C LEU A 111 -7.09 0.43 6.23
N PHE A 112 -6.04 -0.05 5.58
CA PHE A 112 -6.05 -0.33 4.15
C PHE A 112 -7.08 -1.41 3.78
N TYR A 113 -7.08 -2.54 4.48
CA TYR A 113 -7.98 -3.65 4.16
C TYR A 113 -9.45 -3.36 4.49
N GLU A 114 -9.72 -2.59 5.54
CA GLU A 114 -11.07 -2.09 5.84
C GLU A 114 -11.53 -1.09 4.78
N TRP A 115 -10.66 -0.15 4.38
CA TRP A 115 -10.92 0.78 3.30
C TRP A 115 -11.20 0.05 1.97
N LEU A 116 -10.44 -0.98 1.64
CA LEU A 116 -10.61 -1.77 0.41
C LEU A 116 -12.02 -2.38 0.35
N ARG A 117 -12.49 -2.96 1.47
CA ARG A 117 -13.85 -3.51 1.55
C ARG A 117 -14.93 -2.45 1.41
N ASP A 118 -14.73 -1.31 2.05
CA ASP A 118 -15.70 -0.22 2.00
C ASP A 118 -15.83 0.30 0.57
N VAL A 119 -14.70 0.49 -0.10
CA VAL A 119 -14.64 0.85 -1.53
C VAL A 119 -15.33 -0.19 -2.40
N ASP A 120 -15.03 -1.49 -2.23
CA ASP A 120 -15.68 -2.57 -2.99
C ASP A 120 -17.20 -2.54 -2.82
N SER A 121 -17.67 -2.32 -1.58
CA SER A 121 -19.09 -2.23 -1.27
C SER A 121 -19.74 -0.99 -1.91
N LEU A 122 -19.06 0.15 -1.92
CA LEU A 122 -19.58 1.40 -2.48
C LEU A 122 -19.53 1.42 -4.02
N ARG A 123 -18.50 0.80 -4.61
CA ARG A 123 -18.29 0.71 -6.06
C ARG A 123 -19.24 -0.31 -6.72
N GLY A 124 -19.66 -1.32 -5.95
CA GLY A 124 -20.55 -2.39 -6.40
C GLY A 124 -19.83 -3.61 -6.99
N ASP A 125 -18.51 -3.52 -7.16
CA ASP A 125 -17.63 -4.58 -7.63
C ASP A 125 -16.21 -4.41 -7.04
N PRO A 126 -15.46 -5.53 -6.86
CA PRO A 126 -14.14 -5.45 -6.26
C PRO A 126 -13.14 -4.65 -7.09
N ILE A 127 -12.41 -3.69 -6.51
CA ILE A 127 -11.29 -3.04 -7.21
C ILE A 127 -10.10 -4.02 -7.31
N PRO A 128 -9.47 -4.17 -8.50
CA PRO A 128 -8.19 -4.86 -8.61
C PRO A 128 -7.14 -4.28 -7.65
N CYS A 129 -6.65 -5.13 -6.76
CA CYS A 129 -5.63 -4.78 -5.77
C CYS A 129 -4.42 -5.73 -5.90
N SER A 130 -3.22 -5.15 -5.87
CA SER A 130 -1.97 -5.90 -5.79
C SER A 130 -1.23 -5.53 -4.51
N LEU A 131 -0.75 -6.55 -3.79
CA LEU A 131 0.12 -6.36 -2.64
C LEU A 131 1.58 -6.51 -3.09
N ALA A 132 2.44 -5.60 -2.65
CA ALA A 132 3.87 -5.64 -2.90
C ALA A 132 4.63 -5.48 -1.58
N LEU A 133 5.50 -6.44 -1.28
CA LEU A 133 6.40 -6.36 -0.13
C LEU A 133 7.57 -5.44 -0.49
N PHE A 134 7.78 -4.41 0.31
CA PHE A 134 8.80 -3.39 0.08
C PHE A 134 9.94 -3.55 1.11
N GLY A 135 10.62 -2.48 1.52
CA GLY A 135 11.83 -2.54 2.34
C GLY A 135 11.67 -3.26 3.69
N GLY A 136 12.78 -3.40 4.39
CA GLY A 136 12.88 -4.18 5.62
C GLY A 136 14.27 -4.80 5.70
N TYR A 137 15.10 -4.24 6.57
CA TYR A 137 16.56 -4.43 6.55
C TYR A 137 17.17 -4.72 7.92
N ARG A 138 16.33 -4.90 8.95
CA ARG A 138 16.75 -5.27 10.31
C ARG A 138 17.71 -6.47 10.29
N LYS A 139 18.99 -6.23 10.64
CA LYS A 139 20.05 -7.25 10.50
C LYS A 139 20.17 -8.17 11.70
N ASP A 140 19.87 -7.66 12.90
CA ASP A 140 19.97 -8.43 14.15
C ASP A 140 18.85 -9.48 14.26
N ASN A 141 17.69 -9.21 13.65
CA ASN A 141 16.54 -10.12 13.68
C ASN A 141 15.66 -9.97 12.42
N TYR A 142 16.12 -10.54 11.31
CA TYR A 142 15.38 -10.50 10.04
C TYR A 142 14.05 -11.29 10.08
N ASP A 143 13.90 -12.25 10.99
CA ASP A 143 12.64 -12.98 11.15
C ASP A 143 11.48 -12.07 11.60
N GLU A 144 11.76 -10.94 12.26
CA GLU A 144 10.74 -9.93 12.57
C GLU A 144 10.23 -9.22 11.32
N VAL A 145 11.11 -8.95 10.35
CA VAL A 145 10.72 -8.37 9.04
C VAL A 145 9.77 -9.33 8.32
N LEU A 146 10.13 -10.61 8.28
CA LEU A 146 9.29 -11.65 7.69
C LEU A 146 7.95 -11.79 8.44
N ARG A 147 7.96 -11.68 9.77
CA ARG A 147 6.75 -11.76 10.57
C ARG A 147 5.81 -10.58 10.33
N LEU A 148 6.32 -9.36 10.21
CA LEU A 148 5.51 -8.18 9.86
C LEU A 148 4.77 -8.40 8.54
N HIS A 149 5.49 -8.79 7.48
CA HIS A 149 4.87 -9.10 6.19
C HIS A 149 3.88 -10.27 6.25
N LEU A 150 4.17 -11.31 7.05
CA LEU A 150 3.22 -12.42 7.25
C LEU A 150 1.96 -11.94 7.97
N SER A 151 2.09 -11.11 9.00
CA SER A 151 0.96 -10.53 9.74
C SER A 151 0.12 -9.58 8.88
N ASP A 152 0.73 -8.84 7.96
CA ASP A 152 0.00 -8.07 6.94
C ASP A 152 -0.85 -8.97 6.04
N LEU A 153 -0.27 -10.04 5.50
CA LEU A 153 -0.98 -11.01 4.66
C LEU A 153 -2.08 -11.75 5.43
N GLU A 154 -1.85 -12.04 6.71
CA GLU A 154 -2.88 -12.59 7.60
C GLU A 154 -4.08 -11.65 7.72
N GLN A 155 -3.84 -10.34 7.90
CA GLN A 155 -4.90 -9.34 7.91
C GLN A 155 -5.61 -9.22 6.56
N CYS A 156 -4.89 -9.27 5.44
CA CYS A 156 -5.50 -9.31 4.11
C CYS A 156 -6.49 -10.48 3.99
N LEU A 157 -6.05 -11.68 4.39
CA LEU A 157 -6.88 -12.87 4.32
C LEU A 157 -8.12 -12.73 5.19
N GLN A 158 -7.96 -12.26 6.43
CA GLN A 158 -9.07 -12.15 7.38
C GLN A 158 -10.06 -11.05 7.03
N ILE A 159 -9.56 -9.86 6.69
CA ILE A 159 -10.37 -8.68 6.46
C ILE A 159 -10.87 -8.70 5.02
N ALA A 160 -9.97 -8.56 4.04
CA ALA A 160 -10.36 -8.39 2.63
C ALA A 160 -10.92 -9.68 2.02
N CYS A 161 -10.30 -10.84 2.28
CA CYS A 161 -10.75 -12.11 1.70
C CYS A 161 -11.78 -12.87 2.54
N GLN A 162 -12.05 -12.44 3.78
CA GLN A 162 -12.92 -13.14 4.75
C GLN A 162 -12.54 -14.62 4.96
N ARG A 163 -11.24 -14.91 5.01
CA ARG A 163 -10.66 -16.24 5.21
C ARG A 163 -9.75 -16.25 6.44
N SER A 164 -9.78 -17.34 7.20
CA SER A 164 -8.79 -17.61 8.21
C SER A 164 -7.66 -18.47 7.64
N LEU A 165 -6.42 -18.25 8.08
CA LEU A 165 -5.34 -19.20 7.82
C LEU A 165 -5.65 -20.49 8.57
N VAL A 166 -5.77 -21.60 7.84
CA VAL A 166 -5.67 -22.92 8.43
C VAL A 166 -4.20 -23.12 8.78
N ARG A 167 -3.84 -22.97 10.05
CA ARG A 167 -2.51 -23.40 10.51
C ARG A 167 -2.39 -24.89 10.21
N LEU A 168 -1.58 -25.24 9.22
CA LEU A 168 -1.11 -26.61 9.05
C LEU A 168 -0.31 -26.92 10.32
N GLY A 169 -0.95 -27.63 11.25
CA GLY A 169 -0.30 -28.06 12.48
C GLY A 169 0.97 -28.80 12.12
N THR A 170 2.09 -28.37 12.71
CA THR A 170 3.27 -29.21 12.82
C THR A 170 2.83 -30.49 13.55
N GLN A 171 2.74 -31.59 12.80
CA GLN A 171 2.78 -32.94 13.39
C GLN A 171 4.15 -33.19 14.00
#